data_AF-A0A8H4PXY0-F1
#
_entry.id   AF-A0A8H4PXY0-F1
#
_cell.length_a   1.000
_cell.length_b   1.000
_cell.length_c   1.000
_cell.angle_alpha   90.00
_cell.angle_beta   90.00
_cell.angle_gamma   90.00
#
_symmetry.space_group_name_H-M   'P 1'
#
loop_
_entity.id
_entity.type
_entity.pdbx_description
1 polymer ?
#
loop_
_entity_poly.entity_id
_entity_poly.type
_entity_poly.pdbx_seq_one_letter_code
_entity_poly.pdbx_strand_id
1 'polypeptide(L)'
;MELSQQSIHDVIHPTAAFSDVGPASTATEAPSTPWPAEVPWSTSSLNPKNRIDSLDPLAHPLWRIDGCTAFGTQLYAVPLFVDPIRPYRVDVFIPEPATLPEELRKLLDLDVTFYTRDASRIAQLAITRHVLRILQHWTLAMEDPSRIYTNLPFGSRIALQNLPNKVADARISLAPTHYLERQLLSVAALRAFWGDAVKLPPTVDLEDVEYLEQLHDSVCLVRIDARTWIFKAITSYTKYLYHELRQLLVMPPHPNVIARPVHLVTKTCSFGSKVAVVGFTVENHVHGSLRDLIPFLELHGHVSTVDKAKWSLQLASALVHLRETSGIFYPDLRLDNIVLSESWDAVMIDFEQRGVWCEFAAPEVNAIEYVRLLAIDEEIDPEVQAKYAGLLTGLLPGWEDMGEGEDYVWPCQGYNVPWSCLTRAEQEACEVYMLGRVLWCIFEARSAPQRAAVWLSYRWEPLIEFPRYTTTPEPIRHLIDRCTRGRQAGLSSLIVRQRDRLVMRELENTGKSTAREVQETARDWWANEIAASEKWLEERARGMQRGDWNENYYGRPTLREVRSALEAFHAGSETAASWDTS
;
A
#
# COMPACT_ATOMS: atom_id res chain seq x y z
N MET A 1 6.94 -0.73 22.78
CA MET A 1 7.05 0.65 22.24
C MET A 1 5.71 1.05 21.64
N GLU A 2 5.21 2.27 21.85
CA GLU A 2 3.97 2.72 21.18
C GLU A 2 4.17 2.85 19.67
N LEU A 3 3.14 2.55 18.90
CA LEU A 3 3.14 2.68 17.46
C LEU A 3 2.84 4.14 17.06
N SER A 4 3.79 4.75 16.36
CA SER A 4 3.75 6.12 15.85
C SER A 4 4.60 6.23 14.59
N GLN A 5 4.49 7.35 13.85
CA GLN A 5 5.39 7.62 12.72
C GLN A 5 6.87 7.56 13.14
N GLN A 6 7.21 8.13 14.31
CA GLN A 6 8.57 8.04 14.85
C GLN A 6 9.01 6.59 15.11
N SER A 7 8.12 5.74 15.65
CA SER A 7 8.48 4.33 15.87
C SER A 7 8.72 3.56 14.58
N ILE A 8 8.12 3.98 13.46
CA ILE A 8 8.39 3.40 12.14
C ILE A 8 9.80 3.78 11.70
N HIS A 9 10.18 5.04 11.83
CA HIS A 9 11.54 5.50 11.59
C HIS A 9 12.56 4.75 12.49
N ASP A 10 12.34 4.71 13.80
CA ASP A 10 13.32 4.23 14.77
C ASP A 10 13.43 2.69 14.90
N VAL A 11 12.52 1.93 14.28
CA VAL A 11 12.47 0.46 14.44
C VAL A 11 12.34 -0.25 13.11
N ILE A 12 11.51 0.28 12.21
CA ILE A 12 11.04 -0.43 11.02
C ILE A 12 11.81 -0.07 9.77
N HIS A 13 12.38 1.12 9.69
CA HIS A 13 13.23 1.53 8.58
C HIS A 13 14.72 1.27 8.89
N PRO A 14 15.57 1.16 7.84
CA PRO A 14 17.01 1.02 8.03
C PRO A 14 17.66 2.18 8.80
N THR A 15 17.00 3.33 8.88
CA THR A 15 17.42 4.47 9.71
C THR A 15 17.57 4.10 11.19
N ALA A 16 16.84 3.09 11.67
CA ALA A 16 16.95 2.52 13.01
C ALA A 16 18.39 2.08 13.38
N ALA A 17 19.24 1.74 12.41
CA ALA A 17 20.65 1.42 12.68
C ALA A 17 21.45 2.64 13.20
N PHE A 18 20.97 3.85 12.93
CA PHE A 18 21.60 5.13 13.27
C PHE A 18 20.81 5.94 14.28
N SER A 19 19.60 5.50 14.65
CA SER A 19 18.80 6.15 15.68
C SER A 19 19.45 5.98 17.06
N ASP A 20 19.49 7.07 17.82
CA ASP A 20 19.85 7.01 19.22
C ASP A 20 18.81 6.16 19.98
N VAL A 21 19.29 5.17 20.74
CA VAL A 21 18.43 4.50 21.71
C VAL A 21 18.11 5.54 22.77
N GLY A 22 16.90 6.10 22.67
CA GLY A 22 16.44 7.13 23.61
C GLY A 22 16.71 6.67 25.04
N PRO A 23 17.01 7.61 25.97
CA PRO A 23 17.12 7.25 27.37
C PRO A 23 15.87 6.46 27.70
N ALA A 24 16.03 5.30 28.34
CA ALA A 24 14.90 4.48 28.76
C ALA A 24 13.86 5.45 29.29
N SER A 25 12.78 5.68 28.54
CA SER A 25 11.60 6.25 29.15
C SER A 25 11.39 5.23 30.23
N THR A 26 11.70 5.64 31.46
CA THR A 26 11.54 4.78 32.59
C THR A 26 10.13 4.29 32.37
N ALA A 27 10.00 2.99 32.11
CA ALA A 27 8.91 2.29 32.71
C ALA A 27 9.09 2.74 34.16
N THR A 28 8.36 3.81 34.50
CA THR A 28 8.05 4.11 35.86
C THR A 28 7.53 2.74 36.23
N GLU A 29 8.31 2.01 37.04
CA GLU A 29 7.78 0.89 37.79
C GLU A 29 6.38 1.35 38.12
N ALA A 30 5.36 0.71 37.53
CA ALA A 30 3.99 1.15 37.75
C ALA A 30 3.94 1.33 39.26
N PRO A 31 3.85 2.57 39.79
CA PRO A 31 4.03 2.77 41.21
C PRO A 31 2.99 1.84 41.79
N SER A 32 3.40 0.88 42.61
CA SER A 32 2.51 -0.08 43.25
C SER A 32 1.28 0.70 43.66
N THR A 33 0.19 0.54 42.90
CA THR A 33 -0.78 1.63 42.68
C THR A 33 -1.22 2.16 44.04
N PRO A 34 -0.75 3.34 44.50
CA PRO A 34 -1.57 4.06 45.43
C PRO A 34 -2.83 4.32 44.59
N TRP A 35 -3.98 3.93 45.11
CA TRP A 35 -5.29 4.12 44.49
C TRP A 35 -5.29 5.38 43.60
N PRO A 36 -5.77 5.32 42.34
CA PRO A 36 -5.61 6.42 41.39
C PRO A 36 -6.00 7.71 42.09
N ALA A 37 -5.06 8.64 42.23
CA ALA A 37 -5.32 9.95 42.80
C ALA A 37 -6.57 10.47 42.07
N GLU A 38 -7.63 10.75 42.82
CA GLU A 38 -8.94 11.10 42.26
C GLU A 38 -8.73 12.20 41.22
N VAL A 39 -8.92 11.86 39.94
CA VAL A 39 -8.88 12.86 38.87
C VAL A 39 -9.96 13.87 39.23
N PRO A 40 -9.61 15.15 39.47
CA PRO A 40 -10.60 16.14 39.89
C PRO A 40 -11.79 16.10 38.95
N TRP A 41 -13.02 16.10 39.49
CA TRP A 41 -14.23 16.01 38.67
C TRP A 41 -14.25 17.06 37.55
N SER A 42 -13.66 18.22 37.77
CA SER A 42 -13.54 19.29 36.77
C SER A 42 -12.66 18.94 35.55
N THR A 43 -11.76 17.97 35.63
CA THR A 43 -10.89 17.52 34.52
C THR A 43 -11.17 16.07 34.12
N SER A 44 -11.98 15.34 34.90
CA SER A 44 -12.39 13.97 34.58
C SER A 44 -13.07 13.86 33.21
N SER A 45 -12.73 12.81 32.47
CA SER A 45 -13.40 12.40 31.21
C SER A 45 -14.84 11.93 31.43
N LEU A 46 -15.22 11.62 32.67
CA LEU A 46 -16.60 11.28 33.05
C LEU A 46 -17.46 12.52 33.28
N ASN A 47 -16.84 13.71 33.42
CA ASN A 47 -17.59 14.95 33.52
C ASN A 47 -18.27 15.26 32.18
N PRO A 48 -19.59 15.47 32.15
CA PRO A 48 -20.31 15.82 30.92
C PRO A 48 -19.69 17.00 30.15
N LYS A 49 -19.03 17.94 30.82
CA LYS A 49 -18.39 19.08 30.13
C LYS A 49 -17.13 18.68 29.34
N ASN A 50 -16.49 17.57 29.69
CA ASN A 50 -15.22 17.10 29.13
C ASN A 50 -15.37 15.82 28.30
N ARG A 51 -16.53 15.18 28.30
CA ARG A 51 -16.75 13.92 27.59
C ARG A 51 -17.17 14.15 26.14
N ILE A 52 -16.94 13.14 25.29
CA ILE A 52 -17.61 13.06 23.99
C ILE A 52 -19.07 12.67 24.25
N ASP A 53 -20.01 13.46 23.76
CA ASP A 53 -21.43 13.30 24.11
C ASP A 53 -22.04 11.98 23.62
N SER A 54 -21.65 11.51 22.44
CA SER A 54 -22.08 10.22 21.88
C SER A 54 -21.12 9.76 20.80
N LEU A 55 -20.96 8.44 20.67
CA LEU A 55 -20.26 7.77 19.57
C LEU A 55 -21.17 6.80 18.82
N ASP A 56 -22.49 6.83 19.04
CA ASP A 56 -23.45 6.00 18.30
C ASP A 56 -23.46 6.32 16.79
N PRO A 57 -23.95 5.43 15.93
CA PRO A 57 -24.18 5.79 14.54
C PRO A 57 -25.17 6.96 14.40
N LEU A 58 -24.92 7.89 13.48
CA LEU A 58 -25.87 8.94 13.13
C LEU A 58 -27.07 8.34 12.39
N ALA A 59 -28.29 8.73 12.77
CA ALA A 59 -29.52 8.23 12.13
C ALA A 59 -29.68 8.72 10.68
N HIS A 60 -29.33 9.99 10.43
CA HIS A 60 -29.40 10.63 9.12
C HIS A 60 -28.08 11.34 8.82
N PRO A 61 -27.03 10.57 8.46
CA PRO A 61 -25.72 11.13 8.22
C PRO A 61 -25.72 11.98 6.93
N LEU A 62 -25.12 13.17 6.99
CA LEU A 62 -24.81 14.00 5.83
C LEU A 62 -23.48 13.61 5.18
N TRP A 63 -22.69 12.77 5.84
CA TRP A 63 -21.39 12.32 5.38
C TRP A 63 -21.22 10.81 5.58
N ARG A 64 -20.41 10.17 4.75
CA ARG A 64 -19.95 8.79 4.91
C ARG A 64 -18.43 8.76 4.85
N ILE A 65 -17.79 7.83 5.57
CA ILE A 65 -16.35 7.57 5.44
C ILE A 65 -16.18 6.20 4.79
N ASP A 66 -15.50 6.14 3.65
CA ASP A 66 -15.30 4.91 2.89
C ASP A 66 -13.96 4.22 3.22
N GLY A 67 -13.06 4.89 3.94
CA GLY A 67 -11.79 4.30 4.36
C GLY A 67 -10.80 5.35 4.85
N CYS A 68 -9.55 4.94 5.02
CA CYS A 68 -8.47 5.84 5.43
C CYS A 68 -7.10 5.44 4.87
N THR A 69 -6.18 6.40 4.85
CA THR A 69 -4.75 6.22 4.55
C THR A 69 -3.91 7.14 5.43
N ALA A 70 -2.62 7.30 5.10
CA ALA A 70 -1.67 8.15 5.82
C ALA A 70 -1.68 7.86 7.33
N PHE A 71 -1.53 6.57 7.68
CA PHE A 71 -1.54 6.12 9.08
C PHE A 71 -2.80 6.52 9.87
N GLY A 72 -3.94 6.61 9.19
CA GLY A 72 -5.23 6.93 9.80
C GLY A 72 -5.53 8.43 9.89
N THR A 73 -4.65 9.29 9.38
CA THR A 73 -4.83 10.75 9.43
C THR A 73 -5.62 11.32 8.26
N GLN A 74 -5.76 10.57 7.16
CA GLN A 74 -6.54 10.94 5.99
C GLN A 74 -7.73 10.00 5.83
N LEU A 75 -8.96 10.53 5.89
CA LEU A 75 -10.22 9.80 5.79
C LEU A 75 -10.93 10.13 4.48
N TYR A 76 -11.44 9.11 3.78
CA TYR A 76 -12.16 9.28 2.51
C TYR A 76 -13.60 9.68 2.79
N ALA A 77 -13.86 10.99 2.83
CA ALA A 77 -15.17 11.54 3.17
C ALA A 77 -16.06 11.74 1.94
N VAL A 78 -17.31 11.34 2.06
CA VAL A 78 -18.30 11.35 0.98
C VAL A 78 -19.50 12.21 1.41
N PRO A 79 -19.83 13.28 0.66
CA PRO A 79 -20.95 14.16 0.99
C PRO A 79 -22.29 13.55 0.53
N LEU A 80 -23.12 13.11 1.47
CA LEU A 80 -24.42 12.50 1.16
C LEU A 80 -25.53 13.53 0.86
N PHE A 81 -25.25 14.82 1.01
CA PHE A 81 -26.17 15.92 0.69
C PHE A 81 -25.99 16.47 -0.74
N VAL A 82 -25.05 15.93 -1.51
CA VAL A 82 -24.84 16.26 -2.92
C VAL A 82 -25.30 15.08 -3.77
N ASP A 83 -26.21 15.32 -4.71
CA ASP A 83 -26.71 14.28 -5.62
C ASP A 83 -26.75 14.80 -7.06
N PRO A 84 -26.18 14.08 -8.04
CA PRO A 84 -25.29 12.92 -7.88
C PRO A 84 -23.92 13.27 -7.27
N ILE A 85 -23.32 12.32 -6.53
CA ILE A 85 -21.99 12.47 -5.92
C ILE A 85 -20.92 12.39 -7.01
N ARG A 86 -19.98 13.34 -7.03
CA ARG A 86 -18.85 13.39 -7.97
C ARG A 86 -17.55 12.97 -7.30
N PRO A 87 -16.65 12.24 -8.00
CA PRO A 87 -15.40 11.77 -7.41
C PRO A 87 -14.33 12.87 -7.39
N TYR A 88 -14.60 14.02 -6.75
CA TYR A 88 -13.63 15.12 -6.62
C TYR A 88 -12.45 14.82 -5.68
N ARG A 89 -12.51 13.71 -4.94
CA ARG A 89 -11.50 13.29 -3.95
C ARG A 89 -11.25 14.35 -2.87
N VAL A 90 -12.32 14.77 -2.21
CA VAL A 90 -12.24 15.75 -1.10
C VAL A 90 -12.13 15.02 0.23
N ASP A 91 -10.89 14.72 0.60
CA ASP A 91 -10.60 13.91 1.79
C ASP A 91 -10.49 14.78 3.06
N VAL A 92 -10.76 14.15 4.21
CA VAL A 92 -10.70 14.78 5.53
C VAL A 92 -9.38 14.45 6.21
N PHE A 93 -8.68 15.47 6.69
CA PHE A 93 -7.40 15.35 7.37
C PHE A 93 -7.56 15.69 8.85
N ILE A 94 -7.10 14.80 9.73
CA ILE A 94 -7.09 15.00 11.18
C ILE A 94 -5.67 15.27 11.69
N PRO A 95 -5.50 15.88 12.88
CA PRO A 95 -4.19 16.04 13.49
C PRO A 95 -3.49 14.70 13.72
N GLU A 96 -2.16 14.72 13.65
CA GLU A 96 -1.32 13.55 13.93
C GLU A 96 -1.63 12.98 15.32
N PRO A 97 -1.97 11.69 15.47
CA PRO A 97 -2.35 11.10 16.74
C PRO A 97 -1.35 11.37 17.86
N ALA A 98 -0.04 11.30 17.59
CA ALA A 98 1.01 11.57 18.57
C ALA A 98 0.95 12.96 19.21
N THR A 99 0.29 13.94 18.57
CA THR A 99 0.11 15.30 19.09
C THR A 99 -1.10 15.45 20.02
N LEU A 100 -1.93 14.40 20.13
CA LEU A 100 -3.18 14.40 20.89
C LEU A 100 -3.01 13.78 22.29
N PRO A 101 -3.83 14.18 23.28
CA PRO A 101 -3.81 13.56 24.61
C PRO A 101 -4.07 12.06 24.56
N GLU A 102 -3.33 11.26 25.33
CA GLU A 102 -3.43 9.79 25.37
C GLU A 102 -4.85 9.29 25.65
N GLU A 103 -5.54 9.90 26.60
CA GLU A 103 -6.94 9.59 26.93
C GLU A 103 -7.86 9.74 25.72
N LEU A 104 -7.66 10.79 24.92
CA LEU A 104 -8.45 11.03 23.71
C LEU A 104 -8.11 10.03 22.61
N ARG A 105 -6.83 9.69 22.44
CA ARG A 105 -6.40 8.65 21.48
C ARG A 105 -7.08 7.32 21.74
N LYS A 106 -7.06 6.86 22.99
CA LYS A 106 -7.71 5.62 23.41
C LYS A 106 -9.22 5.67 23.25
N LEU A 107 -9.85 6.78 23.64
CA LEU A 107 -11.30 6.96 23.51
C LEU A 107 -11.78 6.92 22.05
N LEU A 108 -10.93 7.39 21.12
CA LEU A 108 -11.25 7.48 19.70
C LEU A 108 -10.71 6.31 18.85
N ASP A 109 -10.11 5.29 19.47
CA ASP A 109 -9.47 4.18 18.76
C ASP A 109 -8.42 4.63 17.72
N LEU A 110 -7.74 5.76 17.96
CA LEU A 110 -6.79 6.34 16.98
C LEU A 110 -5.63 5.41 16.67
N ASP A 111 -5.22 4.60 17.64
CA ASP A 111 -4.14 3.64 17.44
C ASP A 111 -4.58 2.49 16.51
N VAL A 112 -5.90 2.23 16.37
CA VAL A 112 -6.45 1.21 15.47
C VAL A 112 -6.55 1.72 14.04
N THR A 113 -6.81 3.02 13.84
CA THR A 113 -6.80 3.64 12.49
C THR A 113 -5.42 3.63 11.83
N PHE A 114 -4.35 3.50 12.61
CA PHE A 114 -2.99 3.47 12.09
C PHE A 114 -2.79 2.35 11.05
N TYR A 115 -3.30 1.16 11.37
CA TYR A 115 -3.10 -0.06 10.58
C TYR A 115 -4.38 -0.62 9.94
N THR A 116 -5.55 -0.06 10.21
CA THR A 116 -6.80 -0.50 9.58
C THR A 116 -7.04 0.30 8.29
N ARG A 117 -7.39 -0.37 7.19
CA ARG A 117 -7.65 0.27 5.89
C ARG A 117 -9.03 -0.04 5.31
N ASP A 118 -9.69 -1.10 5.75
CA ASP A 118 -10.97 -1.52 5.18
C ASP A 118 -12.15 -0.68 5.68
N ALA A 119 -13.05 -0.31 4.77
CA ALA A 119 -14.24 0.50 5.03
C ALA A 119 -15.08 -0.03 6.20
N SER A 120 -15.30 -1.35 6.22
CA SER A 120 -16.21 -2.00 7.17
C SER A 120 -15.75 -1.89 8.62
N ARG A 121 -14.44 -2.05 8.86
CA ARG A 121 -13.84 -1.89 10.19
C ARG A 121 -13.65 -0.42 10.54
N ILE A 122 -13.23 0.42 9.60
CA ILE A 122 -13.03 1.86 9.84
C ILE A 122 -14.33 2.55 10.24
N ALA A 123 -15.45 2.21 9.59
CA ALA A 123 -16.77 2.77 9.89
C ALA A 123 -17.21 2.50 11.33
N GLN A 124 -16.68 1.45 11.97
CA GLN A 124 -17.03 1.08 13.34
C GLN A 124 -16.18 1.80 14.40
N LEU A 125 -15.06 2.41 14.02
CA LEU A 125 -14.13 3.06 14.94
C LEU A 125 -14.71 4.35 15.52
N ALA A 126 -14.40 4.64 16.78
CA ALA A 126 -14.87 5.82 17.48
C ALA A 126 -14.45 7.13 16.79
N ILE A 127 -13.22 7.22 16.25
CA ILE A 127 -12.77 8.39 15.48
C ILE A 127 -13.65 8.67 14.26
N THR A 128 -14.04 7.65 13.50
CA THR A 128 -14.91 7.82 12.34
C THR A 128 -16.26 8.39 12.76
N ARG A 129 -16.85 7.83 13.81
CA ARG A 129 -18.12 8.30 14.40
C ARG A 129 -18.02 9.73 14.91
N HIS A 130 -16.87 10.13 15.45
CA HIS A 130 -16.63 11.47 15.96
C HIS A 130 -16.44 12.49 14.82
N VAL A 131 -15.60 12.16 13.83
CA VAL A 131 -15.40 13.01 12.64
C VAL A 131 -16.71 13.21 11.88
N LEU A 132 -17.51 12.15 11.70
CA LEU A 132 -18.82 12.28 11.06
C LEU A 132 -19.75 13.26 11.79
N ARG A 133 -19.73 13.30 13.13
CA ARG A 133 -20.50 14.28 13.90
C ARG A 133 -19.97 15.70 13.78
N ILE A 134 -18.64 15.85 13.76
CA ILE A 134 -17.99 17.15 13.53
C ILE A 134 -18.42 17.69 12.16
N LEU A 135 -18.33 16.87 11.11
CA LEU A 135 -18.75 17.24 9.76
C LEU A 135 -20.26 17.48 9.69
N GLN A 136 -21.08 16.67 10.35
CA GLN A 136 -22.52 16.87 10.45
C GLN A 136 -22.86 18.25 11.05
N HIS A 137 -22.23 18.60 12.18
CA HIS A 137 -22.45 19.87 12.85
C HIS A 137 -21.99 21.04 11.97
N TRP A 138 -20.81 20.91 11.36
CA TRP A 138 -20.24 21.91 10.46
C TRP A 138 -21.15 22.17 9.24
N THR A 139 -21.64 21.11 8.60
CA THR A 139 -22.54 21.20 7.45
C THR A 139 -23.89 21.81 7.82
N LEU A 140 -24.49 21.43 8.95
CA LEU A 140 -25.77 22.01 9.41
C LEU A 140 -25.68 23.49 9.79
N ALA A 141 -24.47 23.99 10.09
CA ALA A 141 -24.24 25.40 10.38
C ALA A 141 -24.14 26.28 9.12
N MET A 142 -24.13 25.68 7.92
CA MET A 142 -24.04 26.42 6.65
C MET A 142 -25.41 26.69 6.05
N GLU A 143 -25.56 27.83 5.38
CA GLU A 143 -26.77 28.15 4.61
C GLU A 143 -26.92 27.26 3.37
N ASP A 144 -25.82 27.03 2.65
CA ASP A 144 -25.79 26.20 1.44
C ASP A 144 -24.48 25.37 1.39
N PRO A 145 -24.48 24.16 1.97
CA PRO A 145 -23.30 23.30 1.98
C PRO A 145 -22.78 22.89 0.60
N SER A 146 -23.64 22.85 -0.41
CA SER A 146 -23.28 22.40 -1.76
C SER A 146 -22.28 23.35 -2.43
N ARG A 147 -22.23 24.62 -1.98
CA ARG A 147 -21.27 25.62 -2.48
C ARG A 147 -19.81 25.28 -2.21
N ILE A 148 -19.52 24.41 -1.24
CA ILE A 148 -18.15 23.90 -0.98
C ILE A 148 -17.54 23.32 -2.26
N TYR A 149 -18.35 22.64 -3.07
CA TYR A 149 -17.91 21.93 -4.27
C TYR A 149 -17.92 22.81 -5.53
N THR A 150 -18.40 24.05 -5.44
CA THR A 150 -18.43 24.96 -6.59
C THR A 150 -17.01 25.42 -6.94
N ASN A 151 -16.55 25.12 -8.15
CA ASN A 151 -15.19 25.46 -8.64
C ASN A 151 -14.06 24.94 -7.74
N LEU A 152 -14.29 23.87 -6.99
CA LEU A 152 -13.29 23.30 -6.11
C LEU A 152 -12.21 22.55 -6.94
N PRO A 153 -10.91 22.75 -6.68
CA PRO A 153 -9.88 21.96 -7.33
C PRO A 153 -10.01 20.47 -7.00
N PHE A 154 -9.70 19.61 -7.96
CA PHE A 154 -9.60 18.17 -7.72
C PHE A 154 -8.60 17.89 -6.58
N GLY A 155 -8.93 16.95 -5.68
CA GLY A 155 -8.05 16.57 -4.56
C GLY A 155 -7.94 17.62 -3.44
N SER A 156 -8.91 18.53 -3.33
CA SER A 156 -8.97 19.51 -2.23
C SER A 156 -9.16 18.84 -0.87
N ARG A 157 -8.82 19.54 0.22
CA ARG A 157 -8.77 18.92 1.57
C ARG A 157 -9.69 19.62 2.56
N ILE A 158 -10.39 18.85 3.39
CA ILE A 158 -11.06 19.35 4.59
C ILE A 158 -10.13 19.06 5.77
N ALA A 159 -9.48 20.09 6.31
CA ALA A 159 -8.53 19.94 7.42
C ALA A 159 -9.18 20.27 8.76
N LEU A 160 -9.19 19.31 9.68
CA LEU A 160 -9.50 19.53 11.10
C LEU A 160 -8.22 19.97 11.81
N GLN A 161 -8.18 21.23 12.25
CA GLN A 161 -7.02 21.81 12.93
C GLN A 161 -6.91 21.33 14.40
N ASN A 162 -7.96 20.71 14.93
CA ASN A 162 -8.03 20.11 16.25
C ASN A 162 -9.09 18.99 16.25
N LEU A 163 -8.99 18.09 17.24
CA LEU A 163 -10.01 17.09 17.56
C LEU A 163 -10.55 17.35 18.98
N PRO A 164 -11.58 18.20 19.13
CA PRO A 164 -12.15 18.51 20.44
C PRO A 164 -13.15 17.43 20.89
N ASN A 165 -13.41 17.33 22.19
CA ASN A 165 -14.44 16.44 22.71
C ASN A 165 -15.86 16.92 22.34
N LYS A 166 -16.07 18.24 22.33
CA LYS A 166 -17.31 18.87 21.87
C LYS A 166 -17.21 19.23 20.40
N VAL A 167 -18.14 18.73 19.60
CA VAL A 167 -18.13 18.90 18.14
C VAL A 167 -18.21 20.36 17.70
N ALA A 168 -18.85 21.23 18.48
CA ALA A 168 -18.98 22.65 18.20
C ALA A 168 -17.66 23.43 18.32
N ASP A 169 -16.67 22.88 19.03
CA ASP A 169 -15.37 23.51 19.23
C ASP A 169 -14.37 23.14 18.10
N ALA A 170 -14.84 22.40 17.08
CA ALA A 170 -13.99 21.93 15.99
C ALA A 170 -13.67 23.06 15.02
N ARG A 171 -12.38 23.22 14.71
CA ARG A 171 -11.89 24.20 13.74
C ARG A 171 -11.60 23.50 12.42
N ILE A 172 -12.42 23.81 11.43
CA ILE A 172 -12.36 23.20 10.10
C ILE A 172 -11.95 24.27 9.08
N SER A 173 -11.00 23.91 8.22
CA SER A 173 -10.61 24.73 7.07
C SER A 173 -10.66 23.91 5.79
N LEU A 174 -11.19 24.50 4.72
CA LEU A 174 -11.11 23.94 3.37
C LEU A 174 -9.84 24.45 2.70
N ALA A 175 -8.96 23.54 2.28
CA ALA A 175 -7.70 23.86 1.61
C ALA A 175 -7.77 23.45 0.12
N PRO A 176 -7.88 24.40 -0.81
CA PRO A 176 -7.88 24.13 -2.25
C PRO A 176 -6.52 23.61 -2.74
N THR A 177 -6.51 22.52 -3.50
CA THR A 177 -5.28 21.87 -4.00
C THR A 177 -4.93 22.33 -5.42
N HIS A 178 -4.79 23.64 -5.63
CA HIS A 178 -4.47 24.21 -6.95
C HIS A 178 -3.13 23.72 -7.53
N TYR A 179 -2.17 23.37 -6.67
CA TYR A 179 -0.87 22.88 -7.11
C TYR A 179 -0.99 21.53 -7.85
N LEU A 180 -1.94 20.67 -7.43
CA LEU A 180 -2.20 19.38 -8.07
C LEU A 180 -2.76 19.60 -9.47
N GLU A 181 -3.78 20.45 -9.61
CA GLU A 181 -4.32 20.81 -10.92
C GLU A 181 -3.28 21.40 -11.86
N ARG A 182 -2.26 22.10 -11.33
CA ARG A 182 -1.14 22.61 -12.14
C ARG A 182 -0.29 21.47 -12.71
N GLN A 183 -0.02 20.43 -11.94
CA GLN A 183 0.80 19.27 -12.32
C GLN A 183 0.09 18.33 -13.31
N LEU A 184 -1.24 18.24 -13.24
CA LEU A 184 -2.00 17.35 -14.13
C LEU A 184 -1.84 17.74 -15.62
N LEU A 185 -1.72 16.74 -16.48
CA LEU A 185 -1.51 16.89 -17.91
C LEU A 185 -2.84 16.97 -18.65
N SER A 186 -2.89 17.74 -19.74
CA SER A 186 -4.01 17.71 -20.68
C SER A 186 -3.84 16.55 -21.68
N VAL A 187 -4.92 16.18 -22.37
CA VAL A 187 -4.86 15.18 -23.46
C VAL A 187 -3.84 15.58 -24.53
N ALA A 188 -3.75 16.87 -24.85
CA ALA A 188 -2.77 17.38 -25.81
C ALA A 188 -1.32 17.21 -25.30
N ALA A 189 -1.07 17.45 -24.01
CA ALA A 189 0.24 17.21 -23.42
C ALA A 189 0.61 15.73 -23.43
N LEU A 190 -0.34 14.83 -23.09
CA LEU A 190 -0.11 13.38 -23.17
C LEU A 190 0.27 12.93 -24.60
N ARG A 191 -0.45 13.43 -25.62
CA ARG A 191 -0.10 13.16 -27.04
C ARG A 191 1.29 13.69 -27.39
N ALA A 192 1.65 14.88 -26.92
CA ALA A 192 2.98 15.44 -27.15
C ALA A 192 4.09 14.60 -26.50
N PHE A 193 3.86 14.08 -25.28
CA PHE A 193 4.82 13.22 -24.59
C PHE A 193 4.98 11.84 -25.22
N TRP A 194 3.87 11.22 -25.64
CA TRP A 194 3.87 9.80 -26.04
C TRP A 194 3.88 9.58 -27.55
N GLY A 195 3.61 10.62 -28.33
CA GLY A 195 3.48 10.57 -29.78
C GLY A 195 2.17 9.93 -30.25
N ASP A 196 1.88 10.09 -31.54
CA ASP A 196 0.60 9.66 -32.14
C ASP A 196 0.43 8.13 -32.24
N ALA A 197 1.50 7.36 -32.01
CA ALA A 197 1.45 5.90 -31.99
C ALA A 197 0.65 5.36 -30.79
N VAL A 198 0.58 6.11 -29.69
CA VAL A 198 -0.17 5.71 -28.49
C VAL A 198 -1.61 6.17 -28.62
N LYS A 199 -2.52 5.22 -28.82
CA LYS A 199 -3.96 5.49 -28.96
C LYS A 199 -4.58 5.78 -27.60
N LEU A 200 -4.92 7.04 -27.35
CA LEU A 200 -5.65 7.45 -26.15
C LEU A 200 -7.13 7.04 -26.23
N PRO A 201 -7.75 6.59 -25.12
CA PRO A 201 -9.18 6.32 -25.07
C PRO A 201 -10.01 7.62 -25.14
N PRO A 202 -11.32 7.52 -25.37
CA PRO A 202 -12.23 8.68 -25.31
C PRO A 202 -12.19 9.36 -23.94
N THR A 203 -12.54 10.65 -23.92
CA THR A 203 -12.62 11.45 -22.70
C THR A 203 -14.04 11.49 -22.15
N VAL A 204 -14.18 11.47 -20.82
CA VAL A 204 -15.43 11.70 -20.08
C VAL A 204 -15.19 12.86 -19.11
N ASP A 205 -16.11 13.82 -19.03
CA ASP A 205 -16.00 14.89 -18.05
C ASP A 205 -16.23 14.31 -16.65
N LEU A 206 -15.46 14.75 -15.65
CA LEU A 206 -15.63 14.37 -14.25
C LEU A 206 -17.07 14.66 -13.77
N GLU A 207 -17.71 15.69 -14.34
CA GLU A 207 -19.10 16.03 -14.07
C GLU A 207 -20.12 15.00 -14.58
N ASP A 208 -19.71 14.07 -15.46
CA ASP A 208 -20.54 12.97 -15.95
C ASP A 208 -20.24 11.64 -15.22
N VAL A 209 -19.33 11.65 -14.24
CA VAL A 209 -18.94 10.48 -13.47
C VAL A 209 -19.65 10.47 -12.12
N GLU A 210 -20.43 9.43 -11.83
CA GLU A 210 -21.07 9.23 -10.54
C GLU A 210 -20.18 8.39 -9.62
N TYR A 211 -19.86 8.90 -8.44
CA TYR A 211 -19.12 8.19 -7.41
C TYR A 211 -20.01 7.18 -6.68
N LEU A 212 -19.48 5.97 -6.45
CA LEU A 212 -20.17 4.93 -5.66
C LEU A 212 -19.47 4.65 -4.33
N GLU A 213 -18.15 4.40 -4.38
CA GLU A 213 -17.35 3.96 -3.22
C GLU A 213 -15.84 4.22 -3.45
N GLN A 214 -15.09 4.48 -2.38
CA GLN A 214 -13.62 4.51 -2.40
C GLN A 214 -13.11 3.14 -1.92
N LEU A 215 -12.44 2.39 -2.79
CA LEU A 215 -11.95 1.04 -2.48
C LEU A 215 -10.52 1.06 -1.91
N HIS A 216 -9.70 2.00 -2.37
CA HIS A 216 -8.31 2.17 -1.97
C HIS A 216 -7.87 3.63 -2.16
N ASP A 217 -6.65 4.01 -1.76
CA ASP A 217 -6.13 5.39 -1.87
C ASP A 217 -6.18 6.00 -3.29
N SER A 218 -6.06 5.18 -4.31
CA SER A 218 -6.03 5.57 -5.72
C SER A 218 -7.21 5.05 -6.52
N VAL A 219 -8.13 4.29 -5.90
CA VAL A 219 -9.13 3.47 -6.60
C VAL A 219 -10.54 3.77 -6.11
N CYS A 220 -11.38 4.29 -7.00
CA CYS A 220 -12.81 4.52 -6.75
C CYS A 220 -13.65 3.60 -7.61
N LEU A 221 -14.76 3.12 -7.07
CA LEU A 221 -15.85 2.55 -7.84
C LEU A 221 -16.76 3.67 -8.34
N VAL A 222 -16.99 3.74 -9.65
CA VAL A 222 -17.80 4.79 -10.27
C VAL A 222 -18.81 4.22 -11.25
N ARG A 223 -19.82 5.02 -11.62
CA ARG A 223 -20.79 4.73 -12.67
C ARG A 223 -20.66 5.73 -13.81
N ILE A 224 -20.60 5.20 -15.04
CA ILE A 224 -20.63 5.97 -16.30
C ILE A 224 -21.57 5.20 -17.23
N ASP A 225 -22.57 5.88 -17.79
CA ASP A 225 -23.58 5.28 -18.69
C ASP A 225 -24.22 3.99 -18.14
N ALA A 226 -24.64 4.03 -16.87
CA ALA A 226 -25.23 2.90 -16.13
C ALA A 226 -24.31 1.66 -15.95
N ARG A 227 -23.04 1.73 -16.33
CA ARG A 227 -22.04 0.69 -16.09
C ARG A 227 -21.09 1.09 -14.98
N THR A 228 -20.68 0.10 -14.19
CA THR A 228 -19.72 0.29 -13.11
C THR A 228 -18.29 0.12 -13.63
N TRP A 229 -17.42 1.06 -13.26
CA TRP A 229 -16.02 1.08 -13.63
C TRP A 229 -15.14 1.30 -12.41
N ILE A 230 -13.89 0.89 -12.53
CA ILE A 230 -12.85 1.31 -11.60
C ILE A 230 -12.25 2.61 -12.13
N PHE A 231 -12.38 3.69 -11.37
CA PHE A 231 -11.72 4.96 -11.63
C PHE A 231 -10.43 5.05 -10.82
N LYS A 232 -9.30 5.04 -11.52
CA LYS A 232 -7.99 5.28 -10.93
C LYS A 232 -7.65 6.76 -10.96
N ALA A 233 -7.44 7.33 -9.79
CA ALA A 233 -7.04 8.73 -9.62
C ALA A 233 -6.27 8.93 -8.32
N ILE A 234 -5.24 9.77 -8.35
CA ILE A 234 -4.37 10.04 -7.20
C ILE A 234 -4.30 11.54 -6.90
N THR A 235 -4.20 11.87 -5.62
CA THR A 235 -4.14 13.25 -5.11
C THR A 235 -2.69 13.69 -4.79
N SER A 236 -1.72 12.82 -5.02
CA SER A 236 -0.28 13.03 -4.88
C SER A 236 0.48 12.06 -5.80
N TYR A 237 1.74 12.38 -6.12
CA TYR A 237 2.62 11.61 -7.00
C TYR A 237 2.03 11.29 -8.38
N THR A 238 1.47 12.30 -9.05
CA THR A 238 0.71 12.13 -10.31
C THR A 238 1.48 11.43 -11.43
N LYS A 239 2.82 11.47 -11.37
CA LYS A 239 3.71 10.77 -12.31
C LYS A 239 3.43 9.27 -12.42
N TYR A 240 3.09 8.61 -11.31
CA TYR A 240 2.81 7.17 -11.29
C TYR A 240 1.51 6.80 -12.01
N LEU A 241 0.47 7.65 -11.92
CA LEU A 241 -0.78 7.48 -12.64
C LEU A 241 -0.58 7.53 -14.16
N TYR A 242 0.18 8.52 -14.64
CA TYR A 242 0.49 8.65 -16.06
C TYR A 242 1.42 7.54 -16.56
N HIS A 243 2.34 7.07 -15.71
CA HIS A 243 3.16 5.90 -16.01
C HIS A 243 2.29 4.67 -16.25
N GLU A 244 1.42 4.33 -15.29
CA GLU A 244 0.51 3.19 -15.41
C GLU A 244 -0.37 3.31 -16.66
N LEU A 245 -1.02 4.48 -16.85
CA LEU A 245 -1.86 4.75 -18.01
C LEU A 245 -1.09 4.45 -19.32
N ARG A 246 0.12 4.97 -19.46
CA ARG A 246 0.92 4.73 -20.66
C ARG A 246 1.26 3.25 -20.83
N GLN A 247 1.70 2.58 -19.77
CA GLN A 247 2.08 1.17 -19.84
C GLN A 247 0.91 0.31 -20.32
N LEU A 248 -0.28 0.50 -19.76
CA LEU A 248 -1.47 -0.25 -20.17
C LEU A 248 -1.89 0.04 -21.63
N LEU A 249 -1.67 1.26 -22.13
CA LEU A 249 -2.01 1.61 -23.51
C LEU A 249 -1.07 0.99 -24.55
N VAL A 250 0.22 0.85 -24.23
CA VAL A 250 1.23 0.31 -25.16
C VAL A 250 1.40 -1.20 -25.06
N MET A 251 1.05 -1.78 -23.91
CA MET A 251 1.20 -3.21 -23.67
C MET A 251 0.31 -4.02 -24.62
N PRO A 252 0.85 -5.08 -25.25
CA PRO A 252 0.05 -6.08 -25.94
C PRO A 252 -0.91 -6.77 -24.96
N PRO A 253 -2.17 -7.03 -25.36
CA PRO A 253 -3.17 -7.60 -24.45
C PRO A 253 -2.80 -9.03 -24.02
N HIS A 254 -3.15 -9.38 -22.78
CA HIS A 254 -3.04 -10.73 -22.23
C HIS A 254 -4.24 -10.99 -21.31
N PRO A 255 -4.87 -12.18 -21.31
CA PRO A 255 -6.10 -12.45 -20.55
C PRO A 255 -5.94 -12.30 -19.03
N ASN A 256 -4.73 -12.50 -18.51
CA ASN A 256 -4.42 -12.39 -17.06
C ASN A 256 -3.74 -11.07 -16.67
N VAL A 257 -3.84 -10.05 -17.53
CA VAL A 257 -3.43 -8.67 -17.25
C VAL A 257 -4.65 -7.78 -17.47
N ILE A 258 -4.83 -6.77 -16.62
CA ILE A 258 -5.96 -5.84 -16.72
C ILE A 258 -6.10 -5.28 -18.14
N ALA A 259 -7.35 -5.21 -18.60
CA ALA A 259 -7.67 -4.67 -19.91
C ALA A 259 -7.23 -3.21 -20.03
N ARG A 260 -7.12 -2.74 -21.28
CA ARG A 260 -6.74 -1.36 -21.58
C ARG A 260 -7.72 -0.36 -20.96
N PRO A 261 -7.22 0.82 -20.55
CA PRO A 261 -8.08 1.91 -20.09
C PRO A 261 -9.19 2.25 -21.07
N VAL A 262 -10.40 2.44 -20.56
CA VAL A 262 -11.62 2.61 -21.36
C VAL A 262 -11.94 4.09 -21.57
N HIS A 263 -11.72 4.92 -20.55
CA HIS A 263 -11.91 6.37 -20.62
C HIS A 263 -10.78 7.12 -19.94
N LEU A 264 -10.42 8.30 -20.47
CA LEU A 264 -9.72 9.33 -19.72
C LEU A 264 -10.77 10.21 -19.03
N VAL A 265 -10.66 10.38 -17.70
CA VAL A 265 -11.54 11.29 -16.97
C VAL A 265 -10.88 12.65 -16.92
N THR A 266 -11.60 13.69 -17.35
CA THR A 266 -11.07 15.05 -17.45
C THR A 266 -11.85 16.03 -16.58
N LYS A 267 -11.16 17.02 -16.02
CA LYS A 267 -11.78 18.12 -15.29
C LYS A 267 -11.30 19.45 -15.84
N THR A 268 -12.21 20.42 -15.97
CA THR A 268 -11.83 21.82 -16.17
C THR A 268 -11.24 22.38 -14.86
N CYS A 269 -9.95 22.70 -14.89
CA CYS A 269 -9.23 23.27 -13.76
C CYS A 269 -9.77 24.66 -13.43
N SER A 270 -9.82 24.99 -12.14
CA SER A 270 -10.35 26.28 -11.69
C SER A 270 -9.43 27.45 -12.05
N PHE A 271 -8.16 27.17 -12.38
CA PHE A 271 -7.16 28.15 -12.80
C PHE A 271 -6.75 27.93 -14.26
N GLY A 272 -6.85 28.98 -15.08
CA GLY A 272 -6.35 29.01 -16.46
C GLY A 272 -7.16 28.20 -17.48
N SER A 273 -8.36 27.71 -17.12
CA SER A 273 -9.28 26.96 -17.99
C SER A 273 -8.66 25.71 -18.65
N LYS A 274 -7.57 25.17 -18.08
CA LYS A 274 -6.97 23.93 -18.55
C LYS A 274 -7.94 22.78 -18.33
N VAL A 275 -8.17 21.95 -19.35
CA VAL A 275 -8.86 20.67 -19.20
C VAL A 275 -7.80 19.60 -18.94
N ALA A 276 -7.70 19.16 -17.69
CA ALA A 276 -6.68 18.22 -17.24
C ALA A 276 -7.26 16.81 -17.11
N VAL A 277 -6.43 15.81 -17.41
CA VAL A 277 -6.73 14.40 -17.15
C VAL A 277 -6.50 14.14 -15.67
N VAL A 278 -7.58 13.88 -14.92
CA VAL A 278 -7.50 13.60 -13.47
C VAL A 278 -7.30 12.11 -13.19
N GLY A 279 -7.57 11.26 -14.18
CA GLY A 279 -7.39 9.82 -14.08
C GLY A 279 -7.96 9.07 -15.27
N PHE A 280 -8.10 7.76 -15.12
CA PHE A 280 -8.62 6.89 -16.16
C PHE A 280 -9.47 5.77 -15.57
N THR A 281 -10.29 5.15 -16.41
CA THR A 281 -11.14 4.02 -15.98
C THR A 281 -10.66 2.71 -16.57
N VAL A 282 -10.80 1.64 -15.78
CA VAL A 282 -10.59 0.24 -16.19
C VAL A 282 -11.80 -0.61 -15.78
N GLU A 283 -11.85 -1.82 -16.29
CA GLU A 283 -12.89 -2.80 -15.97
C GLU A 283 -12.98 -3.07 -14.47
N ASN A 284 -14.21 -3.24 -13.96
CA ASN A 284 -14.46 -3.65 -12.59
C ASN A 284 -14.55 -5.17 -12.48
N HIS A 285 -13.59 -5.78 -11.79
CA HIS A 285 -13.60 -7.20 -11.46
C HIS A 285 -14.32 -7.44 -10.12
N VAL A 286 -15.57 -7.91 -10.21
CA VAL A 286 -16.55 -7.93 -9.11
C VAL A 286 -16.16 -8.77 -7.89
N HIS A 287 -15.26 -9.75 -8.05
CA HIS A 287 -14.83 -10.60 -6.94
C HIS A 287 -13.76 -9.96 -6.06
N GLY A 288 -13.19 -8.84 -6.50
CA GLY A 288 -12.15 -8.12 -5.76
C GLY A 288 -10.81 -8.88 -5.72
N SER A 289 -9.97 -8.52 -4.74
CA SER A 289 -8.60 -9.02 -4.61
C SER A 289 -8.54 -10.43 -4.01
N LEU A 290 -7.62 -11.25 -4.55
CA LEU A 290 -7.28 -12.57 -4.01
C LEU A 290 -6.83 -12.51 -2.54
N ARG A 291 -6.26 -11.39 -2.08
CA ARG A 291 -5.81 -11.21 -0.70
C ARG A 291 -6.91 -11.52 0.30
N ASP A 292 -8.09 -10.94 0.10
CA ASP A 292 -9.21 -11.08 1.02
C ASP A 292 -10.10 -12.28 0.67
N LEU A 293 -10.09 -12.66 -0.62
CA LEU A 293 -10.95 -13.71 -1.15
C LEU A 293 -10.42 -15.11 -0.84
N ILE A 294 -9.12 -15.39 -1.03
CA ILE A 294 -8.60 -16.76 -0.88
C ILE A 294 -8.75 -17.34 0.53
N PRO A 295 -8.47 -16.59 1.63
CA PRO A 295 -8.65 -17.13 2.98
C PRO A 295 -10.13 -17.37 3.28
N PHE A 296 -11.01 -16.51 2.75
CA PHE A 296 -12.45 -16.67 2.88
C PHE A 296 -12.95 -17.93 2.17
N LEU A 297 -12.52 -18.18 0.93
CA LEU A 297 -12.89 -19.37 0.18
C LEU A 297 -12.40 -20.65 0.86
N GLU A 298 -11.15 -20.67 1.34
CA GLU A 298 -10.58 -21.81 2.06
C GLU A 298 -11.39 -22.14 3.32
N LEU A 299 -11.74 -21.11 4.10
CA LEU A 299 -12.52 -21.28 5.33
C LEU A 299 -13.91 -21.90 5.08
N HIS A 300 -14.46 -21.73 3.88
CA HIS A 300 -15.74 -22.30 3.47
C HIS A 300 -15.60 -23.54 2.55
N GLY A 301 -14.38 -24.04 2.33
CA GLY A 301 -14.14 -25.20 1.46
C GLY A 301 -14.48 -24.95 -0.02
N HIS A 302 -14.38 -23.71 -0.49
CA HIS A 302 -14.75 -23.27 -1.84
C HIS A 302 -13.54 -23.01 -2.75
N VAL A 303 -12.35 -23.49 -2.39
CA VAL A 303 -11.16 -23.42 -3.23
C VAL A 303 -10.46 -24.77 -3.26
N SER A 304 -10.22 -25.28 -4.46
CA SER A 304 -9.52 -26.55 -4.67
C SER A 304 -8.04 -26.33 -4.99
N THR A 305 -7.25 -27.41 -4.93
CA THR A 305 -5.87 -27.42 -5.42
C THR A 305 -5.80 -27.11 -6.92
N VAL A 306 -6.82 -27.49 -7.69
CA VAL A 306 -6.91 -27.22 -9.13
C VAL A 306 -7.05 -25.72 -9.39
N ASP A 307 -7.89 -25.02 -8.61
CA ASP A 307 -8.06 -23.56 -8.71
C ASP A 307 -6.76 -22.84 -8.36
N LYS A 308 -6.11 -23.26 -7.26
CA LYS A 308 -4.80 -22.73 -6.83
C LYS A 308 -3.73 -22.91 -7.91
N ALA A 309 -3.69 -24.07 -8.57
CA ALA A 309 -2.79 -24.34 -9.68
C ALA A 309 -3.11 -23.50 -10.92
N LYS A 310 -4.39 -23.34 -11.25
CA LYS A 310 -4.87 -22.50 -12.37
C LYS A 310 -4.44 -21.05 -12.19
N TRP A 311 -4.74 -20.43 -11.05
CA TRP A 311 -4.34 -19.04 -10.77
C TRP A 311 -2.83 -18.87 -10.80
N SER A 312 -2.09 -19.81 -10.22
CA SER A 312 -0.62 -19.80 -10.24
C SER A 312 -0.06 -19.82 -11.66
N LEU A 313 -0.60 -20.68 -12.52
CA LEU A 313 -0.22 -20.78 -13.93
C LEU A 313 -0.53 -19.51 -14.71
N GLN A 314 -1.72 -18.94 -14.50
CA GLN A 314 -2.15 -17.68 -15.12
C GLN A 314 -1.22 -16.52 -14.79
N LEU A 315 -0.79 -16.41 -13.53
CA LEU A 315 0.16 -15.38 -13.08
C LEU A 315 1.55 -15.59 -13.70
N ALA A 316 2.06 -16.82 -13.72
CA ALA A 316 3.34 -17.12 -14.36
C ALA A 316 3.30 -16.81 -15.87
N SER A 317 2.19 -17.12 -16.55
CA SER A 317 1.98 -16.77 -17.97
C SER A 317 2.01 -15.26 -18.18
N ALA A 318 1.30 -14.50 -17.35
CA ALA A 318 1.28 -13.04 -17.43
C ALA A 318 2.68 -12.43 -17.25
N LEU A 319 3.47 -12.88 -16.26
CA LEU A 319 4.84 -12.40 -16.05
C LEU A 319 5.76 -12.70 -17.24
N VAL A 320 5.65 -13.91 -17.83
CA VAL A 320 6.39 -14.24 -19.06
C VAL A 320 6.00 -13.30 -20.20
N HIS A 321 4.70 -13.00 -20.36
CA HIS A 321 4.20 -12.07 -21.37
C HIS A 321 4.76 -10.64 -21.18
N LEU A 322 4.75 -10.13 -19.96
CA LEU A 322 5.29 -8.79 -19.65
C LEU A 322 6.76 -8.67 -20.05
N ARG A 323 7.57 -9.68 -19.69
CA ARG A 323 9.00 -9.71 -19.99
C ARG A 323 9.29 -9.90 -21.48
N GLU A 324 8.75 -10.97 -22.07
CA GLU A 324 9.15 -11.40 -23.42
C GLU A 324 8.47 -10.60 -24.54
N THR A 325 7.25 -10.14 -24.29
CA THR A 325 6.42 -9.46 -25.32
C THR A 325 6.40 -7.96 -25.13
N SER A 326 6.37 -7.49 -23.88
CA SER A 326 6.19 -6.05 -23.58
C SER A 326 7.50 -5.36 -23.19
N GLY A 327 8.53 -6.11 -22.77
CA GLY A 327 9.77 -5.56 -22.25
C GLY A 327 9.60 -4.78 -20.94
N ILE A 328 8.57 -5.13 -20.16
CA ILE A 328 8.21 -4.49 -18.90
C ILE A 328 8.45 -5.48 -17.75
N PHE A 329 8.98 -4.99 -16.64
CA PHE A 329 9.04 -5.74 -15.38
C PHE A 329 7.87 -5.36 -14.46
N TYR A 330 7.46 -6.29 -13.59
CA TYR A 330 6.37 -6.08 -12.65
C TYR A 330 6.89 -6.04 -11.21
N PRO A 331 7.15 -4.85 -10.64
CA PRO A 331 7.91 -4.72 -9.41
C PRO A 331 7.09 -4.90 -8.13
N ASP A 332 5.76 -5.07 -8.21
CA ASP A 332 4.85 -5.09 -7.06
C ASP A 332 3.89 -6.30 -7.06
N LEU A 333 4.48 -7.50 -7.11
CA LEU A 333 3.74 -8.75 -7.13
C LEU A 333 3.32 -9.20 -5.72
N ARG A 334 2.06 -8.92 -5.40
CA ARG A 334 1.36 -9.29 -4.16
C ARG A 334 -0.11 -9.63 -4.43
N LEU A 335 -0.76 -10.30 -3.48
CA LEU A 335 -2.17 -10.70 -3.66
C LEU A 335 -3.14 -9.51 -3.75
N ASP A 336 -2.80 -8.36 -3.16
CA ASP A 336 -3.55 -7.10 -3.28
C ASP A 336 -3.73 -6.69 -4.75
N ASN A 337 -2.70 -6.93 -5.57
CA ASN A 337 -2.65 -6.52 -6.97
C ASN A 337 -3.09 -7.64 -7.93
N ILE A 338 -3.79 -8.65 -7.39
CA ILE A 338 -4.39 -9.73 -8.18
C ILE A 338 -5.87 -9.81 -7.84
N VAL A 339 -6.71 -9.66 -8.86
CA VAL A 339 -8.17 -9.77 -8.74
C VAL A 339 -8.69 -10.95 -9.54
N LEU A 340 -9.92 -11.38 -9.26
CA LEU A 340 -10.57 -12.44 -10.06
C LEU A 340 -11.60 -11.85 -11.03
N SER A 341 -11.48 -12.23 -12.29
CA SER A 341 -12.48 -11.95 -13.33
C SER A 341 -13.81 -12.66 -13.03
N GLU A 342 -14.89 -12.29 -13.72
CA GLU A 342 -16.19 -12.97 -13.62
C GLU A 342 -16.10 -14.49 -13.88
N SER A 343 -15.13 -14.92 -14.68
CA SER A 343 -14.82 -16.32 -14.99
C SER A 343 -13.88 -16.99 -13.98
N TRP A 344 -13.61 -16.34 -12.84
CA TRP A 344 -12.68 -16.83 -11.80
C TRP A 344 -11.25 -17.03 -12.31
N ASP A 345 -10.81 -16.17 -13.23
CA ASP A 345 -9.43 -16.11 -13.71
C ASP A 345 -8.65 -15.04 -12.97
N ALA A 346 -7.39 -15.32 -12.64
CA ALA A 346 -6.50 -14.35 -12.02
C ALA A 346 -6.12 -13.25 -13.02
N VAL A 347 -6.28 -12.00 -12.61
CA VAL A 347 -5.92 -10.81 -13.41
C VAL A 347 -5.00 -9.92 -12.60
N MET A 348 -3.82 -9.64 -13.15
CA MET A 348 -2.86 -8.69 -12.56
C MET A 348 -3.31 -7.26 -12.84
N ILE A 349 -3.30 -6.42 -11.80
CA ILE A 349 -3.63 -4.99 -11.86
C ILE A 349 -2.43 -4.16 -11.37
N ASP A 350 -2.55 -2.84 -11.33
CA ASP A 350 -1.61 -1.94 -10.65
C ASP A 350 -0.17 -1.91 -11.22
N PHE A 351 -0.02 -1.24 -12.37
CA PHE A 351 1.25 -1.15 -13.11
C PHE A 351 1.99 0.18 -12.88
N GLU A 352 1.78 0.81 -11.73
CA GLU A 352 2.31 2.16 -11.43
C GLU A 352 3.78 2.18 -10.99
N GLN A 353 4.33 1.03 -10.57
CA GLN A 353 5.73 0.83 -10.18
C GLN A 353 6.24 1.60 -8.94
N ARG A 354 5.37 1.89 -7.94
CA ARG A 354 5.81 2.54 -6.68
C ARG A 354 6.76 1.69 -5.83
N GLY A 355 6.76 0.37 -6.02
CA GLY A 355 7.59 -0.58 -5.29
C GLY A 355 6.76 -1.58 -4.51
N VAL A 356 7.44 -2.60 -3.98
CA VAL A 356 6.84 -3.69 -3.22
C VAL A 356 7.25 -3.61 -1.77
N TRP A 357 6.43 -4.16 -0.89
CA TRP A 357 6.79 -4.26 0.52
C TRP A 357 7.96 -5.22 0.72
N CYS A 358 8.81 -4.91 1.70
CA CYS A 358 10.03 -5.65 1.96
C CYS A 358 9.76 -7.14 2.25
N GLU A 359 8.56 -7.48 2.73
CA GLU A 359 8.13 -8.84 2.93
C GLU A 359 8.06 -9.63 1.63
N PHE A 360 7.55 -9.06 0.54
CA PHE A 360 7.44 -9.74 -0.75
C PHE A 360 8.70 -9.60 -1.60
N ALA A 361 9.44 -8.49 -1.45
CA ALA A 361 10.60 -8.18 -2.25
C ALA A 361 11.73 -9.23 -2.13
N ALA A 362 12.48 -9.37 -3.21
CA ALA A 362 13.71 -10.15 -3.22
C ALA A 362 14.81 -9.44 -2.40
N PRO A 363 15.74 -10.19 -1.76
CA PRO A 363 16.82 -9.60 -0.97
C PRO A 363 17.69 -8.61 -1.78
N GLU A 364 17.84 -8.84 -3.10
CA GLU A 364 18.56 -7.93 -3.99
C GLU A 364 17.87 -6.56 -4.12
N VAL A 365 16.54 -6.56 -4.24
CA VAL A 365 15.73 -5.32 -4.29
C VAL A 365 15.77 -4.62 -2.93
N ASN A 366 15.61 -5.38 -1.84
CA ASN A 366 15.68 -4.84 -0.48
C ASN A 366 17.04 -4.19 -0.19
N ALA A 367 18.16 -4.82 -0.58
CA ALA A 367 19.49 -4.24 -0.36
C ALA A 367 19.65 -2.85 -0.99
N ILE A 368 19.10 -2.65 -2.19
CA ILE A 368 19.15 -1.36 -2.88
C ILE A 368 18.12 -0.38 -2.29
N GLU A 369 16.92 -0.85 -1.92
CA GLU A 369 15.91 -0.02 -1.28
C GLU A 369 16.38 0.49 0.09
N TYR A 370 17.12 -0.31 0.87
CA TYR A 370 17.69 0.14 2.14
C TYR A 370 18.69 1.27 1.94
N VAL A 371 19.58 1.15 0.94
CA VAL A 371 20.50 2.23 0.55
C VAL A 371 19.73 3.48 0.11
N ARG A 372 18.67 3.31 -0.68
CA ARG A 372 17.83 4.42 -1.12
C ARG A 372 17.16 5.13 0.05
N LEU A 373 16.55 4.40 0.99
CA LEU A 373 15.91 4.98 2.17
C LEU A 373 16.91 5.80 2.99
N LEU A 374 18.12 5.29 3.20
CA LEU A 374 19.19 6.02 3.89
C LEU A 374 19.71 7.22 3.10
N ALA A 375 19.68 7.18 1.77
CA ALA A 375 20.16 8.27 0.92
C ALA A 375 19.20 9.48 0.88
N ILE A 376 17.90 9.28 1.12
CA ILE A 376 16.87 10.33 1.07
C ILE A 376 16.39 10.81 2.43
N ASP A 377 16.75 10.10 3.50
CA ASP A 377 16.30 10.44 4.85
C ASP A 377 17.01 11.70 5.35
N GLU A 378 16.23 12.69 5.81
CA GLU A 378 16.74 13.99 6.29
C GLU A 378 17.02 14.01 7.80
N GLU A 379 16.66 12.96 8.54
CA GLU A 379 16.79 12.90 10.02
C GLU A 379 18.08 12.21 10.48
N ILE A 380 18.75 11.44 9.61
CA ILE A 380 20.02 10.77 9.93
C ILE A 380 21.24 11.70 9.76
N ASP A 381 22.39 11.27 10.28
CA ASP A 381 23.66 12.01 10.15
C ASP A 381 23.98 12.33 8.66
N PRO A 382 24.24 13.61 8.31
CA PRO A 382 24.55 14.00 6.93
C PRO A 382 25.74 13.25 6.30
N GLU A 383 26.72 12.81 7.09
CA GLU A 383 27.83 12.00 6.57
C GLU A 383 27.37 10.60 6.15
N VAL A 384 26.44 10.02 6.90
CA VAL A 384 25.82 8.72 6.59
C VAL A 384 24.93 8.85 5.37
N GLN A 385 24.08 9.88 5.32
CA GLN A 385 23.25 10.20 4.15
C GLN A 385 24.11 10.34 2.89
N ALA A 386 25.19 11.14 2.95
CA ALA A 386 26.10 11.35 1.83
C ALA A 386 26.82 10.06 1.38
N LYS A 387 27.18 9.17 2.31
CA LYS A 387 27.76 7.85 1.99
C LYS A 387 26.80 7.04 1.12
N TYR A 388 25.53 6.92 1.53
CA TYR A 388 24.55 6.09 0.82
C TYR A 388 24.08 6.74 -0.48
N ALA A 389 23.94 8.07 -0.52
CA ALA A 389 23.72 8.80 -1.77
C ALA A 389 24.85 8.53 -2.77
N GLY A 390 26.12 8.57 -2.33
CA GLY A 390 27.27 8.25 -3.18
C GLY A 390 27.27 6.82 -3.72
N LEU A 391 26.86 5.84 -2.89
CA LEU A 391 26.68 4.45 -3.34
C LEU A 391 25.59 4.35 -4.42
N LEU A 392 24.44 5.02 -4.20
CA LEU A 392 23.32 4.98 -5.13
C LEU A 392 23.63 5.70 -6.45
N THR A 393 24.32 6.84 -6.42
CA THR A 393 24.83 7.52 -7.62
C THR A 393 25.81 6.64 -8.40
N GLY A 394 26.59 5.80 -7.71
CA GLY A 394 27.45 4.81 -8.36
C GLY A 394 26.69 3.69 -9.07
N LEU A 395 25.50 3.33 -8.59
CA LEU A 395 24.63 2.30 -9.19
C LEU A 395 23.75 2.87 -10.31
N LEU A 396 23.17 4.05 -10.10
CA LEU A 396 22.22 4.70 -10.98
C LEU A 396 22.43 6.22 -10.93
N PRO A 397 23.27 6.79 -11.80
CA PRO A 397 23.47 8.24 -11.88
C PRO A 397 22.14 8.96 -12.21
N GLY A 398 21.81 10.02 -11.47
CA GLY A 398 20.55 10.78 -11.65
C GLY A 398 19.32 10.10 -11.06
N TRP A 399 19.50 9.20 -10.08
CA TRP A 399 18.40 8.56 -9.37
C TRP A 399 17.52 9.57 -8.62
N GLU A 400 18.07 10.71 -8.25
CA GLU A 400 17.41 11.81 -7.58
C GLU A 400 16.22 12.33 -8.41
N ASP A 401 16.41 12.49 -9.73
CA ASP A 401 15.38 12.95 -10.67
C ASP A 401 14.21 11.95 -10.82
N MET A 402 14.42 10.69 -10.46
CA MET A 402 13.37 9.66 -10.50
C MET A 402 12.49 9.71 -9.25
N GLY A 403 13.10 9.98 -8.10
CA GLY A 403 12.44 10.05 -6.80
C GLY A 403 11.79 11.40 -6.53
N GLU A 404 12.55 12.48 -6.73
CA GLU A 404 12.15 13.84 -6.42
C GLU A 404 11.15 14.40 -7.45
N GLY A 405 10.28 15.28 -6.99
CA GLY A 405 9.32 15.98 -7.84
C GLY A 405 8.05 15.21 -8.20
N GLU A 406 7.03 16.00 -8.48
CA GLU A 406 5.68 15.58 -8.90
C GLU A 406 5.50 15.60 -10.41
N ASP A 407 6.42 16.24 -11.12
CA ASP A 407 6.33 16.47 -12.55
C ASP A 407 6.55 15.16 -13.32
N TYR A 408 5.68 14.91 -14.30
CA TYR A 408 5.79 13.74 -15.15
C TYR A 408 6.87 13.94 -16.22
N VAL A 409 7.95 13.18 -16.11
CA VAL A 409 8.96 13.02 -17.16
C VAL A 409 8.98 11.56 -17.57
N TRP A 410 8.72 11.24 -18.85
CA TRP A 410 8.73 9.86 -19.32
C TRP A 410 10.11 9.21 -19.11
N PRO A 411 10.27 8.26 -18.16
CA PRO A 411 11.60 7.83 -17.76
C PRO A 411 12.18 6.73 -18.67
N CYS A 412 11.50 6.40 -19.77
CA CYS A 412 11.78 5.29 -20.70
C CYS A 412 11.89 3.86 -20.11
N GLN A 413 12.22 3.70 -18.83
CA GLN A 413 12.48 2.41 -18.16
C GLN A 413 11.73 2.21 -16.82
N GLY A 414 10.96 3.19 -16.34
CA GLY A 414 10.21 3.11 -15.07
C GLY A 414 10.65 4.13 -14.05
N TYR A 415 9.93 4.22 -12.92
CA TYR A 415 10.28 5.13 -11.80
C TYR A 415 10.85 4.39 -10.59
N ASN A 416 10.88 3.06 -10.63
CA ASN A 416 11.34 2.27 -9.49
C ASN A 416 12.88 2.21 -9.47
N VAL A 417 13.50 2.96 -8.56
CA VAL A 417 14.96 3.08 -8.45
C VAL A 417 15.64 1.73 -8.20
N PRO A 418 15.28 0.92 -7.18
CA PRO A 418 15.89 -0.39 -6.97
C PRO A 418 15.87 -1.27 -8.21
N TRP A 419 14.74 -1.35 -8.89
CA TRP A 419 14.60 -2.18 -10.08
C TRP A 419 15.37 -1.65 -11.29
N SER A 420 15.55 -0.33 -11.39
CA SER A 420 16.33 0.32 -12.45
C SER A 420 17.84 0.10 -12.28
N CYS A 421 18.31 -0.16 -11.05
CA CYS A 421 19.69 -0.54 -10.77
C CYS A 421 20.03 -1.99 -11.18
N LEU A 422 19.01 -2.83 -11.40
CA LEU A 422 19.16 -4.26 -11.71
C LEU A 422 19.27 -4.51 -13.21
N THR A 423 20.05 -5.51 -13.60
CA THR A 423 20.06 -5.99 -14.98
C THR A 423 18.79 -6.77 -15.30
N ARG A 424 18.53 -7.02 -16.60
CA ARG A 424 17.35 -7.81 -17.00
C ARG A 424 17.37 -9.21 -16.40
N ALA A 425 18.51 -9.85 -16.20
CA ALA A 425 18.55 -11.18 -15.58
C ALA A 425 18.25 -11.10 -14.07
N GLU A 426 18.81 -10.10 -13.38
CA GLU A 426 18.53 -9.85 -11.95
C GLU A 426 17.05 -9.52 -11.71
N GLN A 427 16.45 -8.68 -12.57
CA GLN A 427 15.01 -8.38 -12.52
C GLN A 427 14.16 -9.66 -12.61
N GLU A 428 14.53 -10.63 -13.47
CA GLU A 428 13.78 -11.90 -13.58
C GLU A 428 13.86 -12.70 -12.29
N ALA A 429 15.08 -12.81 -11.75
CA ALA A 429 15.33 -13.54 -10.53
C ALA A 429 14.55 -12.94 -9.36
N CYS A 430 14.34 -11.61 -9.37
CA CYS A 430 13.51 -10.91 -8.38
C CYS A 430 12.01 -11.13 -8.62
N GLU A 431 11.53 -11.10 -9.87
CA GLU A 431 10.14 -11.45 -10.22
C GLU A 431 9.80 -12.89 -9.81
N VAL A 432 10.72 -13.82 -10.05
CA VAL A 432 10.58 -15.23 -9.66
C VAL A 432 10.52 -15.38 -8.14
N TYR A 433 11.33 -14.62 -7.40
CA TYR A 433 11.27 -14.63 -5.95
C TYR A 433 9.89 -14.18 -5.44
N MET A 434 9.40 -13.04 -5.93
CA MET A 434 8.07 -12.54 -5.55
C MET A 434 6.96 -13.52 -5.95
N LEU A 435 7.05 -14.11 -7.15
CA LEU A 435 6.12 -15.13 -7.60
C LEU A 435 6.12 -16.32 -6.65
N GLY A 436 7.28 -16.80 -6.22
CA GLY A 436 7.39 -17.86 -5.21
C GLY A 436 6.65 -17.53 -3.90
N ARG A 437 6.71 -16.28 -3.44
CA ARG A 437 5.97 -15.81 -2.26
C ARG A 437 4.46 -15.76 -2.50
N VAL A 438 4.03 -15.31 -3.67
CA VAL A 438 2.61 -15.34 -4.07
C VAL A 438 2.09 -16.77 -4.20
N LEU A 439 2.85 -17.68 -4.81
CA LEU A 439 2.52 -19.10 -4.89
C LEU A 439 2.30 -19.69 -3.49
N TRP A 440 3.19 -19.41 -2.54
CA TRP A 440 2.98 -19.83 -1.15
C TRP A 440 1.67 -19.30 -0.57
N CYS A 441 1.37 -18.01 -0.77
CA CYS A 441 0.13 -17.40 -0.28
C CYS A 441 -1.12 -18.06 -0.89
N ILE A 442 -1.07 -18.39 -2.19
CA ILE A 442 -2.15 -19.07 -2.90
C ILE A 442 -2.36 -20.49 -2.34
N PHE A 443 -1.30 -21.27 -2.22
CA PHE A 443 -1.43 -22.67 -1.83
C PHE A 443 -1.78 -22.85 -0.34
N GLU A 444 -1.22 -22.02 0.54
CA GLU A 444 -1.54 -22.00 1.97
C GLU A 444 -2.81 -21.19 2.30
N ALA A 445 -3.44 -20.57 1.31
CA ALA A 445 -4.61 -19.70 1.46
C ALA A 445 -4.42 -18.62 2.54
N ARG A 446 -3.41 -17.78 2.34
CA ARG A 446 -3.02 -16.68 3.23
C ARG A 446 -3.03 -15.35 2.48
N SER A 447 -3.44 -14.29 3.17
CA SER A 447 -3.47 -12.93 2.63
C SER A 447 -2.07 -12.41 2.28
N ALA A 448 -1.06 -12.86 3.02
CA ALA A 448 0.33 -12.41 2.90
C ALA A 448 1.31 -13.44 3.50
N PRO A 449 2.61 -13.36 3.16
CA PRO A 449 3.61 -14.31 3.64
C PRO A 449 4.00 -14.15 5.11
N GLN A 450 3.79 -12.98 5.70
CA GLN A 450 3.99 -12.71 7.14
C GLN A 450 2.72 -12.11 7.73
N ARG A 451 2.54 -12.29 9.05
CA ARG A 451 1.51 -11.55 9.78
C ARG A 451 1.78 -10.07 9.64
N ALA A 452 0.71 -9.31 9.41
CA ALA A 452 0.68 -7.88 9.15
C ALA A 452 2.00 -7.11 9.33
N ALA A 453 2.47 -6.49 8.24
CA ALA A 453 3.42 -5.39 8.30
C ALA A 453 2.96 -4.38 9.36
N VAL A 454 3.88 -3.72 10.03
CA VAL A 454 3.58 -2.87 11.20
C VAL A 454 2.54 -1.77 10.91
N TRP A 455 2.39 -1.38 9.65
CA TRP A 455 1.48 -0.34 9.16
C TRP A 455 0.20 -0.85 8.47
N LEU A 456 -0.03 -2.16 8.42
CA LEU A 456 -1.28 -2.75 7.90
C LEU A 456 -1.83 -3.81 8.87
N SER A 457 -3.14 -4.02 8.85
CA SER A 457 -3.79 -5.24 9.31
C SER A 457 -4.59 -5.84 8.19
N TYR A 458 -4.43 -7.13 7.98
CA TYR A 458 -5.25 -7.87 7.03
C TYR A 458 -6.60 -8.19 7.67
N ARG A 459 -7.66 -8.30 6.86
CA ARG A 459 -8.95 -8.82 7.33
C ARG A 459 -8.80 -10.25 7.87
N TRP A 460 -7.95 -11.02 7.22
CA TRP A 460 -7.58 -12.38 7.61
C TRP A 460 -6.07 -12.43 7.86
N GLU A 461 -5.67 -12.24 9.12
CA GLU A 461 -4.26 -12.37 9.50
C GLU A 461 -3.78 -13.81 9.33
N PRO A 462 -2.60 -14.04 8.72
CA PRO A 462 -2.11 -15.38 8.47
C PRO A 462 -1.72 -16.09 9.78
N LEU A 463 -2.27 -17.30 9.99
CA LEU A 463 -2.00 -18.13 11.17
C LEU A 463 -0.64 -18.84 11.11
N ILE A 464 -0.15 -19.05 9.89
CA ILE A 464 1.19 -19.56 9.61
C ILE A 464 1.90 -18.53 8.76
N GLU A 465 3.23 -18.47 8.87
CA GLU A 465 4.06 -17.52 8.13
C GLU A 465 5.06 -18.30 7.28
N PHE A 466 5.37 -17.74 6.12
CA PHE A 466 6.41 -18.24 5.24
C PHE A 466 7.75 -18.31 6.00
N PRO A 467 8.55 -19.40 5.88
CA PRO A 467 8.45 -20.47 4.88
C PRO A 467 7.78 -21.76 5.38
N ARG A 468 6.92 -21.70 6.40
CA ARG A 468 6.24 -22.91 6.90
C ARG A 468 5.13 -23.32 5.94
N TYR A 469 4.98 -24.63 5.72
CA TYR A 469 3.92 -25.21 4.89
C TYR A 469 2.98 -26.05 5.75
N THR A 470 1.69 -26.04 5.41
CA THR A 470 0.69 -26.93 6.01
C THR A 470 0.02 -27.78 4.93
N THR A 471 -0.58 -27.13 3.94
CA THR A 471 -1.43 -27.79 2.93
C THR A 471 -0.78 -27.89 1.55
N THR A 472 0.28 -27.10 1.28
CA THR A 472 0.92 -27.07 -0.05
C THR A 472 1.42 -28.46 -0.47
N PRO A 473 1.16 -28.94 -1.70
CA PRO A 473 1.69 -30.21 -2.21
C PRO A 473 3.22 -30.20 -2.39
N GLU A 474 3.89 -31.34 -2.18
CA GLU A 474 5.36 -31.46 -2.21
C GLU A 474 6.02 -30.90 -3.50
N PRO A 475 5.53 -31.20 -4.73
CA PRO A 475 6.11 -30.63 -5.94
C PRO A 475 6.11 -29.09 -5.95
N ILE A 476 5.05 -28.50 -5.40
CA ILE A 476 4.89 -27.05 -5.29
C ILE A 476 5.77 -26.48 -4.18
N ARG A 477 5.93 -27.17 -3.05
CA ARG A 477 6.91 -26.78 -2.00
C ARG A 477 8.32 -26.67 -2.59
N HIS A 478 8.75 -27.67 -3.35
CA HIS A 478 10.06 -27.65 -4.00
C HIS A 478 10.21 -26.51 -5.01
N LEU A 479 9.16 -26.20 -5.77
CA LEU A 479 9.16 -25.06 -6.68
C LEU A 479 9.28 -23.74 -5.93
N ILE A 480 8.47 -23.52 -4.90
CA ILE A 480 8.49 -22.31 -4.06
C ILE A 480 9.87 -22.14 -3.41
N ASP A 481 10.44 -23.20 -2.84
CA ASP A 481 11.75 -23.15 -2.21
C ASP A 481 12.87 -22.80 -3.19
N ARG A 482 12.77 -23.25 -4.45
CA ARG A 482 13.69 -22.88 -5.53
C ARG A 482 13.51 -21.44 -5.98
N CYS A 483 12.28 -20.97 -6.12
CA CYS A 483 11.97 -19.59 -6.47
C CYS A 483 12.47 -18.61 -5.40
N THR A 484 12.38 -19.01 -4.13
CA THR A 484 12.72 -18.16 -2.97
C THR A 484 14.12 -18.39 -2.41
N ARG A 485 15.05 -18.94 -3.21
CA ARG A 485 16.47 -19.07 -2.81
C ARG A 485 17.05 -17.70 -2.48
N GLY A 486 17.86 -17.64 -1.43
CA GLY A 486 18.38 -16.39 -0.87
C GLY A 486 17.48 -15.73 0.18
N ARG A 487 16.30 -16.30 0.48
CA ARG A 487 15.44 -15.77 1.56
C ARG A 487 16.20 -15.63 2.89
N GLN A 488 15.94 -14.54 3.58
CA GLN A 488 16.46 -14.25 4.92
C GLN A 488 15.30 -14.03 5.90
N ALA A 489 15.57 -14.18 7.20
CA ALA A 489 14.59 -13.90 8.23
C ALA A 489 14.47 -12.38 8.40
N GLY A 490 13.29 -11.83 8.11
CA GLY A 490 13.02 -10.41 8.30
C GLY A 490 12.94 -10.00 9.76
N LEU A 491 12.94 -8.69 10.02
CA LEU A 491 12.78 -8.10 11.36
C LEU A 491 11.53 -8.62 12.08
N SER A 492 10.49 -8.95 11.33
CA SER A 492 9.25 -9.52 11.87
C SER A 492 9.48 -10.80 12.68
N SER A 493 10.58 -11.53 12.46
CA SER A 493 10.96 -12.70 13.26
C SER A 493 11.38 -12.36 14.70
N LEU A 494 11.73 -11.10 14.97
CA LEU A 494 12.18 -10.62 16.28
C LEU A 494 11.16 -9.66 16.91
N ILE A 495 10.56 -8.78 16.10
CA ILE A 495 9.66 -7.72 16.55
C ILE A 495 8.31 -7.87 15.84
N VAL A 496 7.22 -7.81 16.60
CA VAL A 496 5.86 -7.91 16.07
C VAL A 496 4.98 -6.80 16.57
N ARG A 497 3.98 -6.44 15.75
CA ARG A 497 2.90 -5.57 16.18
C ARG A 497 1.92 -6.33 17.06
N GLN A 498 1.67 -5.81 18.25
CA GLN A 498 0.60 -6.21 19.14
C GLN A 498 -0.32 -5.01 19.37
N ARG A 499 -1.42 -4.94 18.61
CA ARG A 499 -2.36 -3.81 18.57
C ARG A 499 -1.64 -2.49 18.25
N ASP A 500 -1.59 -1.58 19.21
CA ASP A 500 -1.01 -0.22 19.21
C ASP A 500 0.47 -0.20 19.58
N ARG A 501 1.11 -1.37 19.74
CA ARG A 501 2.49 -1.46 20.23
C ARG A 501 3.35 -2.38 19.39
N LEU A 502 4.63 -2.07 19.36
CA LEU A 502 5.71 -2.97 18.95
C LEU A 502 6.25 -3.70 20.19
N VAL A 503 6.35 -5.02 20.07
CA VAL A 503 6.84 -5.91 21.14
C VAL A 503 7.80 -6.96 20.58
N MET A 504 8.67 -7.47 21.44
CA MET A 504 9.49 -8.64 21.15
C MET A 504 8.61 -9.86 20.89
N ARG A 505 8.86 -10.59 19.80
CA ARG A 505 8.06 -11.73 19.37
C ARG A 505 7.96 -12.82 20.43
N GLU A 506 9.05 -13.14 21.11
CA GLU A 506 9.08 -14.14 22.18
C GLU A 506 8.31 -13.72 23.45
N LEU A 507 8.06 -12.41 23.62
CA LEU A 507 7.34 -11.82 24.73
C LEU A 507 5.91 -11.40 24.36
N GLU A 508 5.42 -11.79 23.17
CA GLU A 508 4.06 -11.48 22.73
C GLU A 508 3.02 -11.96 23.77
N ASN A 509 2.03 -11.12 24.08
CA ASN A 509 0.99 -11.40 25.08
C ASN A 509 1.48 -11.54 26.54
N THR A 510 2.75 -11.27 26.83
CA THR A 510 3.26 -11.32 28.22
C THR A 510 3.22 -9.98 28.95
N GLY A 511 3.17 -8.87 28.19
CA GLY A 511 3.28 -7.51 28.74
C GLY A 511 4.67 -7.14 29.27
N LYS A 512 5.69 -7.99 29.04
CA LYS A 512 7.06 -7.79 29.58
C LYS A 512 8.02 -7.09 28.62
N SER A 513 7.65 -6.94 27.34
CA SER A 513 8.51 -6.29 26.35
C SER A 513 8.64 -4.80 26.61
N THR A 514 9.88 -4.29 26.64
CA THR A 514 10.17 -2.87 26.84
C THR A 514 10.44 -2.16 25.51
N ALA A 515 10.26 -0.83 25.47
CA ALA A 515 10.56 -0.04 24.27
C ALA A 515 12.07 -0.06 23.94
N ARG A 516 12.92 -0.04 24.97
CA ARG A 516 14.37 -0.09 24.82
C ARG A 516 14.83 -1.40 24.18
N GLU A 517 14.34 -2.55 24.64
CA GLU A 517 14.68 -3.86 24.03
C GLU A 517 14.28 -3.91 22.55
N VAL A 518 13.11 -3.36 22.20
CA VAL A 518 12.63 -3.28 20.81
C VAL A 518 13.57 -2.42 19.96
N GLN A 519 13.96 -1.24 20.43
CA GLN A 519 14.87 -0.34 19.71
C GLN A 519 16.29 -0.93 19.59
N GLU A 520 16.86 -1.47 20.68
CA GLU A 520 18.19 -2.09 20.65
C GLU A 520 18.22 -3.29 19.70
N THR A 521 17.19 -4.14 19.72
CA THR A 521 17.07 -5.27 18.79
C THR A 521 16.96 -4.82 17.34
N ALA A 522 16.14 -3.79 17.07
CA ALA A 522 15.98 -3.26 15.73
C ALA A 522 17.28 -2.65 15.20
N ARG A 523 17.95 -1.82 15.99
CA ARG A 523 19.24 -1.22 15.65
C ARG A 523 20.27 -2.28 15.30
N ASP A 524 20.42 -3.30 16.14
CA ASP A 524 21.40 -4.36 15.95
C ASP A 524 21.06 -5.22 14.72
N TRP A 525 19.76 -5.50 14.47
CA TRP A 525 19.31 -6.20 13.27
C TRP A 525 19.59 -5.39 12.00
N TRP A 526 19.19 -4.12 11.97
CA TRP A 526 19.39 -3.23 10.82
C TRP A 526 20.87 -2.98 10.52
N ALA A 527 21.72 -2.82 11.54
CA ALA A 527 23.15 -2.69 11.34
C ALA A 527 23.75 -3.91 10.62
N ASN A 528 23.30 -5.12 10.98
CA ASN A 528 23.73 -6.35 10.31
C ASN A 528 23.19 -6.46 8.86
N GLU A 529 21.93 -6.10 8.64
CA GLU A 529 21.29 -6.13 7.32
C GLU A 529 21.89 -5.10 6.35
N ILE A 530 22.17 -3.90 6.83
CA ILE A 530 22.85 -2.85 6.06
C ILE A 530 24.27 -3.30 5.72
N ALA A 531 25.02 -3.85 6.68
CA ALA A 531 26.37 -4.37 6.41
C ALA A 531 26.36 -5.52 5.39
N ALA A 532 25.36 -6.41 5.44
CA ALA A 532 25.17 -7.46 4.45
C ALA A 532 24.83 -6.90 3.06
N SER A 533 23.97 -5.87 3.02
CA SER A 533 23.59 -5.16 1.80
C SER A 533 24.77 -4.46 1.14
N GLU A 534 25.58 -3.73 1.92
CA GLU A 534 26.82 -3.09 1.47
C GLU A 534 27.79 -4.14 0.87
N LYS A 535 28.01 -5.23 1.60
CA LYS A 535 28.89 -6.31 1.12
C LYS A 535 28.39 -6.90 -0.20
N TRP A 536 27.09 -7.17 -0.31
CA TRP A 536 26.51 -7.71 -1.54
C TRP A 536 26.66 -6.72 -2.70
N LEU A 537 26.40 -5.43 -2.48
CA LEU A 537 26.56 -4.38 -3.50
C LEU A 537 28.02 -4.24 -3.96
N GLU A 538 28.98 -4.32 -3.04
CA GLU A 538 30.40 -4.30 -3.38
C GLU A 538 30.83 -5.55 -4.16
N GLU A 539 30.39 -6.73 -3.76
CA GLU A 539 30.66 -7.98 -4.48
C GLU A 539 30.07 -7.93 -5.89
N ARG A 540 28.83 -7.45 -6.02
CA ARG A 540 28.16 -7.20 -7.30
C ARG A 540 28.96 -6.24 -8.16
N ALA A 541 29.30 -5.06 -7.66
CA ALA A 541 30.04 -4.05 -8.41
C ALA A 541 31.40 -4.58 -8.90
N ARG A 542 32.15 -5.26 -8.02
CA ARG A 542 33.44 -5.87 -8.39
C ARG A 542 33.28 -6.99 -9.41
N GLY A 543 32.27 -7.84 -9.26
CA GLY A 543 31.99 -8.92 -10.21
C GLY A 543 31.56 -8.40 -11.58
N MET A 544 30.72 -7.37 -11.62
CA MET A 544 30.30 -6.71 -12.85
C MET A 544 31.50 -6.11 -13.59
N GLN A 545 32.41 -5.43 -12.87
CA GLN A 545 33.65 -4.89 -13.44
C GLN A 545 34.57 -5.97 -14.01
N ARG A 546 34.64 -7.14 -13.37
CA ARG A 546 35.42 -8.29 -13.86
C ARG A 546 34.71 -9.06 -14.98
N GLY A 547 33.41 -8.85 -15.17
CA GLY A 547 32.58 -9.62 -16.11
C GLY A 547 32.28 -11.05 -15.66
N ASP A 548 32.45 -11.36 -14.36
CA ASP A 548 32.23 -12.70 -13.78
C ASP A 548 31.03 -12.76 -12.81
N TRP A 549 30.25 -11.67 -12.73
CA TRP A 549 29.06 -11.63 -11.90
C TRP A 549 28.00 -12.59 -12.39
N ASN A 550 27.54 -13.47 -11.49
CA ASN A 550 26.35 -14.27 -11.74
C ASN A 550 25.10 -13.44 -11.44
N GLU A 551 24.48 -12.90 -12.49
CA GLU A 551 23.25 -12.11 -12.41
C GLU A 551 22.06 -12.90 -11.80
N ASN A 552 22.12 -14.23 -11.81
CA ASN A 552 21.23 -15.09 -11.05
C ASN A 552 21.96 -15.63 -9.81
N TYR A 553 22.36 -14.72 -8.92
CA TYR A 553 23.24 -14.98 -7.78
C TYR A 553 22.80 -16.18 -6.92
N TYR A 554 21.49 -16.32 -6.70
CA TYR A 554 20.91 -17.41 -5.91
C TYR A 554 20.48 -18.65 -6.70
N GLY A 555 20.71 -18.68 -8.01
CA GLY A 555 20.37 -19.82 -8.88
C GLY A 555 18.88 -20.16 -8.86
N ARG A 556 18.02 -19.14 -8.96
CA ARG A 556 16.56 -19.27 -9.06
C ARG A 556 16.18 -19.76 -10.47
N PRO A 557 15.05 -20.46 -10.65
CA PRO A 557 14.54 -20.77 -11.99
C PRO A 557 14.21 -19.49 -12.77
N THR A 558 14.12 -19.60 -14.09
CA THR A 558 13.51 -18.58 -14.96
C THR A 558 11.99 -18.59 -14.84
N LEU A 559 11.31 -17.52 -15.24
CA LEU A 559 9.84 -17.47 -15.25
C LEU A 559 9.24 -18.55 -16.15
N ARG A 560 9.92 -18.87 -17.27
CA ARG A 560 9.51 -19.95 -18.17
C ARG A 560 9.59 -21.31 -17.50
N GLU A 561 10.65 -21.60 -16.77
CA GLU A 561 10.79 -22.85 -16.01
C GLU A 561 9.72 -22.97 -14.91
N VAL A 562 9.40 -21.87 -14.23
CA VAL A 562 8.31 -21.83 -13.24
C VAL A 562 6.97 -22.12 -13.89
N ARG A 563 6.67 -21.45 -15.03
CA ARG A 563 5.44 -21.69 -15.79
C ARG A 563 5.31 -23.16 -16.21
N SER A 564 6.36 -23.73 -16.79
CA SER A 564 6.36 -25.14 -17.22
C SER A 564 6.19 -26.12 -16.05
N ALA A 565 6.76 -25.83 -14.87
CA ALA A 565 6.54 -26.64 -13.68
C ALA A 565 5.08 -26.57 -13.19
N LEU A 566 4.45 -25.39 -13.26
CA LEU A 566 3.04 -25.20 -12.91
C LEU A 566 2.10 -25.85 -13.94
N GLU A 567 2.40 -25.77 -15.24
CA GLU A 567 1.67 -26.48 -16.31
C GLU A 567 1.65 -27.99 -16.06
N ALA A 568 2.82 -28.58 -15.77
CA ALA A 568 2.95 -30.00 -15.46
C ALA A 568 2.16 -30.40 -14.21
N PHE A 569 2.20 -29.58 -13.17
CA PHE A 569 1.44 -29.83 -11.93
C PHE A 569 -0.08 -29.71 -12.15
N HIS A 570 -0.52 -28.72 -12.91
CA HIS A 570 -1.94 -28.48 -13.19
C HIS A 570 -2.54 -29.64 -13.99
N ALA A 571 -1.87 -30.10 -15.05
CA ALA A 571 -2.32 -31.27 -15.83
C ALA A 571 -2.40 -32.56 -14.98
N GLY A 572 -1.46 -32.75 -14.05
CA GLY A 572 -1.50 -33.85 -13.07
C GLY A 572 -2.66 -33.74 -12.07
N SER A 573 -3.08 -32.53 -11.74
CA SER A 573 -4.17 -32.28 -10.77
C SER A 573 -5.55 -32.46 -11.39
N GLU A 574 -5.74 -32.04 -12.65
CA GLU A 574 -7.00 -32.25 -13.38
C GLU A 574 -7.26 -33.74 -13.62
N THR A 575 -6.20 -34.48 -13.98
CA THR A 575 -6.30 -35.93 -14.13
C THR A 575 -6.70 -36.58 -12.81
N ALA A 576 -6.10 -36.25 -11.67
CA ALA A 576 -6.52 -36.80 -10.38
C ALA A 576 -7.99 -36.48 -10.00
N ALA A 577 -8.44 -35.25 -10.23
CA ALA A 577 -9.81 -34.83 -9.91
C ALA A 577 -10.89 -35.56 -10.75
N SER A 578 -10.54 -35.92 -11.99
CA SER A 578 -11.46 -36.67 -12.88
C SER A 578 -11.71 -38.12 -12.46
N TRP A 579 -10.84 -38.71 -11.63
CA TRP A 579 -10.98 -40.10 -11.15
C TRP A 579 -11.76 -40.19 -9.84
N ASP A 580 -11.71 -39.16 -8.98
CA ASP A 580 -12.49 -39.11 -7.73
C ASP A 580 -13.99 -38.81 -7.95
N THR A 581 -14.39 -38.45 -9.17
CA THR A 581 -15.79 -38.14 -9.54
C THR A 581 -16.48 -39.25 -10.35
N SER A 582 -15.78 -40.35 -10.60
CA SER A 582 -16.23 -41.59 -11.28
C SER A 582 -16.24 -42.77 -10.33
#